data_AF-A0A961I6P3-F1
#
_entry.id   AF-A0A961I6P3-F1
#
_cell.length_a   1.000
_cell.length_b   1.000
_cell.length_c   1.000
_cell.angle_alpha   90.00
_cell.angle_beta   90.00
_cell.angle_gamma   90.00
#
_symmetry.space_group_name_H-M   'P 1'
#
loop_
_entity.id
_entity.type
_entity.pdbx_description
1 polymer ?
#
loop_
_entity_poly.entity_id
_entity_poly.type
_entity_poly.pdbx_seq_one_letter_code
_entity_poly.pdbx_strand_id
1 'polypeptide(L)'
;QRRALLKDPAYRRKFKSQWRNPLLPKVFHRDFRKAVILESPEAELVGKTFQQIAGERRQHVVDVFLDLIARYDKKLRWYTQMGNTRPGPLGKIIDYSGAMIGFSDAGAHLRNMAHYNFPLRMLRFVRDQERAGQPVMPLEKAVWRLTGELADWHGIEAGKLRVGDRADLVIIDPEQLDERVDAIHEENMPAFGNYRRLVRRNDETVNAVFVNGRVAVQNGKPVAGMGKKSGYGRFLQASNSPA
;
A
#
# COMPACT_ATOMS: atom_id res chain seq x y z
N GLN A 1 -27.60 7.71 16.24
CA GLN A 1 -26.55 8.10 17.20
C GLN A 1 -25.33 8.74 16.52
N ARG A 2 -24.52 8.04 15.69
CA ARG A 2 -23.34 8.65 15.00
C ARG A 2 -23.63 9.93 14.20
N ARG A 3 -24.67 9.92 13.35
CA ARG A 3 -25.03 11.11 12.54
C ARG A 3 -25.41 12.32 13.38
N ALA A 4 -26.05 12.12 14.53
CA ALA A 4 -26.41 13.21 15.44
C ALA A 4 -25.16 13.84 16.07
N LEU A 5 -24.21 13.02 16.51
CA LEU A 5 -22.93 13.49 17.04
C LEU A 5 -22.14 14.32 16.02
N LEU A 6 -22.07 13.87 14.76
CA LEU A 6 -21.38 14.61 13.69
C LEU A 6 -22.03 15.97 13.36
N LYS A 7 -23.29 16.18 13.75
CA LYS A 7 -24.02 17.45 13.58
C LYS A 7 -24.01 18.34 14.82
N ASP A 8 -23.62 17.81 15.99
CA ASP A 8 -23.59 18.57 17.24
C ASP A 8 -22.52 19.70 17.20
N PRO A 9 -22.92 20.97 17.38
CA PRO A 9 -21.99 22.10 17.40
C PRO A 9 -20.89 21.98 18.47
N ALA A 10 -21.18 21.42 19.64
CA ALA A 10 -20.20 21.24 20.71
C ALA A 10 -19.12 20.23 20.30
N TYR A 11 -19.54 19.09 19.76
CA TYR A 11 -18.64 18.11 19.17
C TYR A 11 -17.78 18.71 18.05
N ARG A 12 -18.37 19.46 17.10
CA ARG A 12 -17.62 20.07 15.98
C ARG A 12 -16.54 21.04 16.46
N ARG A 13 -16.84 21.88 17.46
CA ARG A 13 -15.84 22.79 18.05
C ARG A 13 -14.67 22.01 18.66
N LYS A 14 -14.96 20.96 19.44
CA LYS A 14 -13.94 20.08 20.02
C LYS A 14 -13.11 19.39 18.94
N PHE A 15 -13.76 18.84 17.92
CA PHE A 15 -13.10 18.16 16.81
C PHE A 15 -12.16 19.11 16.05
N LYS A 16 -12.59 20.33 15.72
CA LYS A 16 -11.75 21.35 15.08
C LYS A 16 -10.51 21.69 15.92
N SER A 17 -10.68 21.86 17.22
CA SER A 17 -9.58 22.13 18.16
C SER A 17 -8.57 20.98 18.16
N GLN A 18 -9.04 19.74 18.31
CA GLN A 18 -8.20 18.54 18.31
C GLN A 18 -7.50 18.33 16.96
N TRP A 19 -8.18 18.59 15.85
CA TRP A 19 -7.64 18.43 14.50
C TRP A 19 -6.42 19.34 14.27
N ARG A 20 -6.45 20.55 14.83
CA ARG A 20 -5.35 21.53 14.72
C ARG A 20 -4.23 21.32 15.75
N ASN A 21 -4.46 20.52 16.79
CA ASN A 21 -3.49 20.35 17.86
C ASN A 21 -2.26 19.54 17.35
N PRO A 22 -1.05 20.13 17.35
CA PRO A 22 0.16 19.46 16.88
C PRO A 22 0.66 18.37 17.83
N LEU A 23 0.30 18.43 19.11
CA LEU A 23 0.72 17.52 20.16
C LEU A 23 -0.12 16.24 20.23
N LEU A 24 -1.31 16.24 19.62
CA LEU A 24 -2.15 15.03 19.58
C LEU A 24 -1.66 14.05 18.53
N PRO A 25 -1.61 12.74 18.84
CA PRO A 25 -1.20 11.72 17.89
C PRO A 25 -2.04 11.79 16.61
N LYS A 26 -1.36 11.63 15.48
CA LYS A 26 -1.95 11.71 14.14
C LYS A 26 -2.11 10.30 13.58
N VAL A 27 -3.29 9.73 13.76
CA VAL A 27 -3.65 8.43 13.17
C VAL A 27 -4.12 8.58 11.71
N PHE A 28 -4.50 9.81 11.30
CA PHE A 28 -4.95 10.14 9.95
C PHE A 28 -4.22 11.36 9.40
N HIS A 29 -4.03 11.39 8.07
CA HIS A 29 -3.53 12.58 7.38
C HIS A 29 -4.56 13.70 7.49
N ARG A 30 -4.20 14.80 8.17
CA ARG A 30 -5.14 15.88 8.53
C ARG A 30 -5.32 16.95 7.45
N ASP A 31 -4.57 16.85 6.35
CA ASP A 31 -4.61 17.83 5.27
C ASP A 31 -5.73 17.51 4.26
N PHE A 32 -6.83 18.26 4.36
CA PHE A 32 -7.97 18.13 3.46
C PHE A 32 -7.70 18.59 2.03
N ARG A 33 -6.55 19.23 1.76
CA ARG A 33 -6.09 19.52 0.38
C ARG A 33 -5.59 18.27 -0.35
N LYS A 34 -5.33 17.18 0.38
CA LYS A 34 -4.84 15.90 -0.18
C LYS A 34 -5.85 14.77 -0.07
N ALA A 35 -7.09 15.08 0.30
CA ALA A 35 -8.16 14.11 0.46
C ALA A 35 -9.16 14.27 -0.69
N VAL A 36 -9.01 13.45 -1.72
CA VAL A 36 -9.75 13.54 -2.99
C VAL A 36 -10.94 12.58 -2.96
N ILE A 37 -12.14 13.06 -3.27
CA ILE A 37 -13.34 12.21 -3.35
C ILE A 37 -13.25 11.28 -4.57
N LEU A 38 -13.39 9.98 -4.32
CA LEU A 38 -13.41 8.93 -5.34
C LEU A 38 -14.83 8.47 -5.70
N GLU A 39 -15.74 8.50 -4.72
CA GLU A 39 -17.12 8.02 -4.88
C GLU A 39 -18.04 8.87 -4.01
N SER A 40 -19.17 9.31 -4.56
CA SER A 40 -20.17 10.12 -3.85
C SER A 40 -21.51 10.04 -4.60
N PRO A 41 -22.66 10.05 -3.88
CA PRO A 41 -23.96 10.23 -4.52
C PRO A 41 -24.15 11.58 -5.22
N GLU A 42 -23.42 12.61 -4.80
CA GLU A 42 -23.27 13.90 -5.52
C GLU A 42 -22.08 13.76 -6.48
N ALA A 43 -22.35 13.60 -7.79
CA ALA A 43 -21.34 13.34 -8.81
C ALA A 43 -20.34 14.50 -8.98
N GLU A 44 -20.81 15.72 -8.77
CA GLU A 44 -20.03 16.96 -8.84
C GLU A 44 -18.93 17.06 -7.77
N LEU A 45 -18.96 16.21 -6.75
CA LEU A 45 -17.92 16.14 -5.72
C LEU A 45 -16.74 15.26 -6.14
N VAL A 46 -16.95 14.30 -7.05
CA VAL A 46 -15.91 13.34 -7.44
C VAL A 46 -14.75 14.06 -8.11
N GLY A 47 -13.52 13.69 -7.75
CA GLY A 47 -12.30 14.35 -8.21
C GLY A 47 -11.92 15.62 -7.46
N LYS A 48 -12.81 16.18 -6.63
CA LYS A 48 -12.51 17.34 -5.79
C LYS A 48 -11.94 16.93 -4.44
N THR A 49 -11.13 17.80 -3.87
CA THR A 49 -10.69 17.71 -2.49
C THR A 49 -11.74 18.30 -1.55
N PHE A 50 -11.77 17.86 -0.29
CA PHE A 50 -12.62 18.49 0.72
C PHE A 50 -12.36 20.00 0.84
N GLN A 51 -11.10 20.44 0.66
CA GLN A 51 -10.75 21.86 0.69
C GLN A 51 -11.37 22.65 -0.48
N GLN A 52 -11.37 22.10 -1.70
CA GLN A 52 -12.01 22.74 -2.86
C GLN A 52 -13.52 22.88 -2.65
N ILE A 53 -14.18 21.81 -2.21
CA ILE A 53 -15.62 21.81 -1.91
C ILE A 53 -15.95 22.85 -0.83
N ALA A 54 -15.09 22.98 0.19
CA ALA A 54 -15.25 23.98 1.24
C ALA A 54 -15.14 25.42 0.72
N GLY A 55 -14.23 25.68 -0.22
CA GLY A 55 -14.12 26.98 -0.90
C GLY A 55 -15.38 27.33 -1.69
N GLU A 56 -15.88 26.39 -2.50
CA GLU A 56 -17.12 26.55 -3.28
C GLU A 56 -18.33 26.84 -2.39
N ARG A 57 -18.44 26.12 -1.27
CA ARG A 57 -19.55 26.28 -0.30
C ARG A 57 -19.36 27.46 0.66
N ARG A 58 -18.21 28.13 0.62
CA ARG A 58 -17.81 29.19 1.59
C ARG A 58 -17.97 28.72 3.06
N GLN A 59 -17.60 27.46 3.33
CA GLN A 59 -17.74 26.81 4.63
C GLN A 59 -16.36 26.38 5.15
N HIS A 60 -16.26 26.17 6.47
CA HIS A 60 -15.05 25.62 7.06
C HIS A 60 -14.87 24.15 6.64
N VAL A 61 -13.66 23.77 6.21
CA VAL A 61 -13.40 22.43 5.62
C VAL A 61 -13.75 21.25 6.53
N VAL A 62 -13.51 21.37 7.83
CA VAL A 62 -13.91 20.35 8.82
C VAL A 62 -15.44 20.18 8.87
N ASP A 63 -16.21 21.27 8.73
CA ASP A 63 -17.67 21.16 8.73
C ASP A 63 -18.14 20.43 7.47
N VAL A 64 -17.61 20.81 6.31
CA VAL A 64 -17.90 20.12 5.04
C VAL A 64 -17.56 18.63 5.13
N PHE A 65 -16.40 18.28 5.68
CA PHE A 65 -16.00 16.89 5.90
C PHE A 65 -17.01 16.13 6.77
N LEU A 66 -17.39 16.69 7.93
CA LEU A 66 -18.33 16.07 8.85
C LEU A 66 -19.74 16.00 8.27
N ASP A 67 -20.16 17.01 7.49
CA ASP A 67 -21.45 17.06 6.81
C ASP A 67 -21.57 15.98 5.74
N LEU A 68 -20.55 15.84 4.88
CA LEU A 68 -20.54 14.83 3.83
C LEU A 68 -20.51 13.41 4.44
N ILE A 69 -19.74 13.17 5.50
CA ILE A 69 -19.76 11.87 6.21
C ILE A 69 -21.12 11.61 6.85
N ALA A 70 -21.71 12.61 7.52
CA ALA A 70 -23.00 12.45 8.17
C ALA A 70 -24.13 12.17 7.15
N ARG A 71 -24.03 12.75 5.95
CA ARG A 71 -25.01 12.62 4.87
C ARG A 71 -24.88 11.30 4.10
N TYR A 72 -23.67 10.97 3.66
CA TYR A 72 -23.42 9.90 2.70
C TYR A 72 -22.87 8.62 3.32
N ASP A 73 -22.28 8.70 4.50
CA ASP A 73 -21.73 7.55 5.24
C ASP A 73 -20.90 6.63 4.33
N LYS A 74 -21.28 5.35 4.18
CA LYS A 74 -20.57 4.35 3.37
C LYS A 74 -20.58 4.64 1.86
N LYS A 75 -21.43 5.55 1.38
CA LYS A 75 -21.51 5.94 -0.04
C LYS A 75 -20.49 7.02 -0.41
N LEU A 76 -19.82 7.63 0.57
CA LEU A 76 -18.73 8.56 0.34
C LEU A 76 -17.39 7.84 0.46
N ARG A 77 -16.54 7.97 -0.55
CA ARG A 77 -15.17 7.44 -0.53
C ARG A 77 -14.20 8.51 -0.95
N TRP A 78 -13.03 8.49 -0.35
CA TRP A 78 -11.95 9.39 -0.68
C TRP A 78 -10.60 8.68 -0.55
N TYR A 79 -9.62 9.22 -1.26
CA TYR A 79 -8.23 8.81 -1.19
C TYR A 79 -7.41 9.88 -0.50
N THR A 80 -6.49 9.46 0.36
CA THR A 80 -5.42 10.33 0.87
C THR A 80 -4.16 9.51 1.10
N GLN A 81 -3.00 10.11 0.82
CA GLN A 81 -1.72 9.49 1.07
C GLN A 81 -1.34 9.69 2.54
N MET A 82 -1.33 8.60 3.32
CA MET A 82 -1.11 8.68 4.78
C MET A 82 0.34 8.95 5.18
N GLY A 83 1.31 8.52 4.37
CA GLY A 83 2.73 8.62 4.67
C GLY A 83 3.60 8.43 3.44
N ASN A 84 4.92 8.40 3.64
CA ASN A 84 5.92 8.18 2.60
C ASN A 84 5.88 9.21 1.45
N THR A 85 5.37 10.42 1.72
CA THR A 85 5.22 11.49 0.69
C THR A 85 6.48 12.34 0.51
N ARG A 86 7.55 12.07 1.27
CA ARG A 86 8.78 12.87 1.29
C ARG A 86 9.95 11.97 0.88
N PRO A 87 10.46 12.10 -0.35
CA PRO A 87 11.53 11.23 -0.87
C PRO A 87 12.76 11.16 0.03
N GLY A 88 13.30 12.30 0.49
CA GLY A 88 14.49 12.32 1.34
C GLY A 88 14.33 11.52 2.65
N PRO A 89 13.34 11.85 3.50
CA PRO A 89 13.04 11.06 4.70
C PRO A 89 12.69 9.59 4.41
N LEU A 90 11.96 9.31 3.32
CA LEU A 90 11.65 7.93 2.92
C LEU A 90 12.93 7.16 2.59
N GLY A 91 13.82 7.74 1.79
CA GLY A 91 15.13 7.18 1.45
C GLY A 91 15.94 6.81 2.69
N LYS A 92 16.01 7.72 3.67
CA LYS A 92 16.67 7.46 4.96
C LYS A 92 16.06 6.30 5.73
N ILE A 93 14.73 6.17 5.74
CA ILE A 93 14.05 5.06 6.44
C ILE A 93 14.31 3.73 5.73
N ILE A 94 14.22 3.69 4.40
CA ILE A 94 14.40 2.43 3.67
C ILE A 94 15.86 1.94 3.68
N ASP A 95 16.83 2.85 3.80
CA ASP A 95 18.26 2.51 3.92
C ASP A 95 18.71 2.28 5.38
N TYR A 96 17.87 2.62 6.36
CA TYR A 96 18.21 2.43 7.76
C TYR A 96 18.27 0.94 8.12
N SER A 97 19.43 0.50 8.61
CA SER A 97 19.68 -0.90 9.01
C SER A 97 18.79 -1.39 10.15
N GLY A 98 18.32 -0.48 11.02
CA GLY A 98 17.38 -0.82 12.09
C GLY A 98 15.92 -0.94 11.63
N ALA A 99 15.63 -0.60 10.37
CA ALA A 99 14.31 -0.82 9.77
C ALA A 99 14.35 -2.07 8.91
N MET A 100 13.31 -2.90 8.98
CA MET A 100 13.14 -4.06 8.10
C MET A 100 11.97 -3.83 7.17
N ILE A 101 12.13 -4.16 5.89
CA ILE A 101 11.16 -3.86 4.84
C ILE A 101 10.37 -5.11 4.45
N GLY A 102 9.46 -5.54 5.33
CA GLY A 102 8.69 -6.79 5.14
C GLY A 102 7.18 -6.70 5.38
N PHE A 103 6.68 -5.58 5.91
CA PHE A 103 5.28 -5.47 6.36
C PHE A 103 4.43 -4.60 5.44
N SER A 104 3.40 -5.19 4.80
CA SER A 104 2.49 -4.48 3.90
C SER A 104 1.15 -4.07 4.51
N ASP A 105 0.73 -4.71 5.62
CA ASP A 105 -0.62 -4.61 6.21
C ASP A 105 -1.79 -4.88 5.23
N ALA A 106 -1.46 -5.42 4.06
CA ALA A 106 -2.41 -5.65 2.98
C ALA A 106 -3.16 -6.97 3.25
N GLY A 107 -4.48 -6.95 3.15
CA GLY A 107 -5.35 -8.10 3.45
C GLY A 107 -6.12 -7.99 4.77
N ALA A 108 -5.59 -7.28 5.78
CA ALA A 108 -6.37 -6.92 6.98
C ALA A 108 -7.36 -5.78 6.70
N HIS A 109 -6.99 -4.88 5.79
CA HIS A 109 -7.74 -3.68 5.43
C HIS A 109 -8.30 -3.75 4.01
N LEU A 110 -9.08 -4.81 3.72
CA LEU A 110 -9.52 -5.25 2.39
C LEU A 110 -9.90 -4.12 1.42
N ARG A 111 -10.60 -3.07 1.87
CA ARG A 111 -11.06 -1.98 1.00
C ARG A 111 -10.47 -0.60 1.32
N ASN A 112 -9.49 -0.53 2.23
CA ASN A 112 -8.86 0.71 2.67
C ASN A 112 -7.36 0.76 2.33
N MET A 113 -6.65 -0.37 2.36
CA MET A 113 -5.20 -0.43 2.10
C MET A 113 -4.86 -1.70 1.30
N ALA A 114 -4.05 -1.53 0.24
CA ALA A 114 -3.59 -2.61 -0.63
C ALA A 114 -2.12 -2.38 -1.03
N HIS A 115 -1.21 -2.50 -0.07
CA HIS A 115 0.23 -2.29 -0.29
C HIS A 115 0.96 -3.57 -0.71
N TYR A 116 0.27 -4.54 -1.32
CA TYR A 116 0.83 -5.83 -1.73
C TYR A 116 2.09 -5.71 -2.60
N ASN A 117 2.19 -4.64 -3.38
CA ASN A 117 3.30 -4.39 -4.31
C ASN A 117 4.33 -3.38 -3.78
N PHE A 118 4.41 -3.15 -2.46
CA PHE A 118 5.46 -2.30 -1.88
C PHE A 118 6.89 -2.68 -2.33
N PRO A 119 7.25 -3.96 -2.59
CA PRO A 119 8.58 -4.29 -3.11
C PRO A 119 8.84 -3.64 -4.47
N LEU A 120 7.89 -3.76 -5.41
CA LEU A 120 8.01 -3.15 -6.74
C LEU A 120 8.08 -1.62 -6.64
N ARG A 121 7.28 -1.02 -5.75
CA ARG A 121 7.30 0.43 -5.52
C ARG A 121 8.63 0.90 -4.90
N MET A 122 9.24 0.11 -4.03
CA MET A 122 10.56 0.38 -3.46
C MET A 122 11.65 0.27 -4.54
N LEU A 123 11.64 -0.78 -5.36
CA LEU A 123 12.59 -0.95 -6.46
C LEU A 123 12.51 0.21 -7.46
N ARG A 124 11.29 0.59 -7.86
CA ARG A 124 11.06 1.78 -8.69
C ARG A 124 11.59 3.05 -8.02
N PHE A 125 11.28 3.26 -6.74
CA PHE A 125 11.73 4.45 -6.00
C PHE A 125 13.26 4.55 -5.98
N VAL A 126 13.96 3.46 -5.65
CA VAL A 126 15.44 3.42 -5.64
C VAL A 126 16.01 3.74 -7.02
N ARG A 127 15.49 3.10 -8.07
CA ARG A 127 15.90 3.35 -9.47
C ARG A 127 15.65 4.81 -9.89
N ASP A 128 14.47 5.35 -9.57
CA ASP A 128 14.09 6.71 -9.97
C ASP A 128 14.92 7.76 -9.22
N GLN A 129 15.26 7.52 -7.95
CA GLN A 129 16.16 8.37 -7.18
C GLN A 129 17.59 8.36 -7.73
N GLU A 130 18.11 7.18 -8.13
CA GLU A 130 19.41 7.07 -8.80
C GLU A 130 19.43 7.83 -10.14
N ARG A 131 18.42 7.63 -11.00
CA ARG A 131 18.27 8.37 -12.26
C ARG A 131 18.16 9.89 -12.07
N ALA A 132 17.61 10.33 -10.95
CA ALA A 132 17.49 11.75 -10.58
C ALA A 132 18.76 12.32 -9.92
N GLY A 133 19.85 11.56 -9.80
CA GLY A 133 21.10 12.01 -9.18
C GLY A 133 21.01 12.14 -7.65
N GLN A 134 20.07 11.43 -7.01
CA GLN A 134 19.86 11.42 -5.56
C GLN A 134 19.87 9.97 -5.04
N PRO A 135 20.92 9.17 -5.29
CA PRO A 135 20.93 7.75 -5.00
C PRO A 135 20.66 7.48 -3.51
N VAL A 136 19.80 6.50 -3.24
CA VAL A 136 19.48 6.05 -1.87
C VAL A 136 20.36 4.86 -1.49
N MET A 137 20.43 3.86 -2.36
CA MET A 137 21.25 2.66 -2.25
C MET A 137 21.40 2.00 -3.62
N PRO A 138 22.38 1.12 -3.82
CA PRO A 138 22.43 0.28 -5.02
C PRO A 138 21.19 -0.61 -5.16
N LEU A 139 20.75 -0.86 -6.39
CA LEU A 139 19.52 -1.63 -6.65
C LEU A 139 19.62 -3.07 -6.10
N GLU A 140 20.78 -3.70 -6.16
CA GLU A 140 21.06 -5.01 -5.60
C GLU A 140 20.92 -5.04 -4.07
N LYS A 141 21.26 -3.94 -3.38
CA LYS A 141 21.00 -3.79 -1.94
C LYS A 141 19.50 -3.68 -1.69
N ALA A 142 18.76 -2.95 -2.52
CA ALA A 142 17.29 -2.89 -2.41
C ALA A 142 16.62 -4.25 -2.62
N VAL A 143 17.13 -5.07 -3.56
CA VAL A 143 16.69 -6.46 -3.73
C VAL A 143 16.99 -7.28 -2.46
N TRP A 144 18.21 -7.22 -1.93
CA TRP A 144 18.58 -7.93 -0.71
C TRP A 144 17.71 -7.54 0.50
N ARG A 145 17.41 -6.24 0.69
CA ARG A 145 16.49 -5.73 1.72
C ARG A 145 15.08 -6.32 1.63
N LEU A 146 14.64 -6.68 0.42
CA LEU A 146 13.33 -7.26 0.14
C LEU A 146 13.33 -8.80 0.13
N THR A 147 14.51 -9.44 0.18
CA THR A 147 14.66 -10.89 0.08
C THR A 147 15.58 -11.47 1.15
N GLY A 148 16.90 -11.36 0.95
CA GLY A 148 17.92 -12.01 1.77
C GLY A 148 17.94 -11.52 3.21
N GLU A 149 17.75 -10.22 3.45
CA GLU A 149 17.69 -9.65 4.80
C GLU A 149 16.54 -10.24 5.62
N LEU A 150 15.36 -10.38 5.00
CA LEU A 150 14.19 -10.98 5.64
C LEU A 150 14.44 -12.46 5.96
N ALA A 151 15.02 -13.18 5.01
CA ALA A 151 15.33 -14.59 5.19
C ALA A 151 16.36 -14.82 6.31
N ASP A 152 17.41 -14.00 6.36
CA ASP A 152 18.44 -14.04 7.40
C ASP A 152 17.86 -13.72 8.77
N TRP A 153 17.04 -12.68 8.88
CA TRP A 153 16.40 -12.32 10.15
C TRP A 153 15.44 -13.39 10.67
N HIS A 154 14.67 -14.02 9.77
CA HIS A 154 13.75 -15.10 10.13
C HIS A 154 14.45 -16.46 10.28
N GLY A 155 15.74 -16.56 9.94
CA GLY A 155 16.49 -17.82 9.93
C GLY A 155 15.93 -18.85 8.96
N ILE A 156 15.47 -18.46 7.77
CA ILE A 156 14.88 -19.40 6.80
C ILE A 156 15.77 -19.56 5.57
N GLU A 157 15.82 -20.78 5.03
CA GLU A 157 16.51 -21.09 3.77
C GLU A 157 15.69 -20.56 2.58
N ALA A 158 15.75 -19.25 2.33
CA ALA A 158 15.06 -18.54 1.25
C ALA A 158 15.74 -17.21 0.92
N GLY A 159 15.18 -16.47 -0.04
CA GLY A 159 15.53 -15.06 -0.29
C GLY A 159 16.88 -14.82 -0.99
N LYS A 160 17.61 -15.88 -1.36
CA LYS A 160 18.93 -15.82 -2.01
C LYS A 160 18.94 -16.67 -3.29
N LEU A 161 19.78 -16.29 -4.25
CA LEU A 161 19.97 -17.01 -5.51
C LEU A 161 21.36 -17.65 -5.52
N ARG A 162 21.43 -18.95 -5.21
CA ARG A 162 22.67 -19.73 -5.15
C ARG A 162 22.42 -21.13 -5.70
N VAL A 163 23.46 -21.76 -6.21
CA VAL A 163 23.38 -23.16 -6.64
C VAL A 163 23.08 -24.02 -5.41
N GLY A 164 22.07 -24.88 -5.52
CA GLY A 164 21.61 -25.76 -4.43
C GLY A 164 20.48 -25.17 -3.58
N ASP A 165 20.25 -23.86 -3.63
CA ASP A 165 19.13 -23.22 -2.95
C ASP A 165 17.80 -23.52 -3.67
N ARG A 166 16.70 -23.27 -2.97
CA ARG A 166 15.36 -23.31 -3.56
C ARG A 166 15.20 -22.30 -4.71
N ALA A 167 14.48 -22.70 -5.75
CA ALA A 167 14.15 -21.85 -6.88
C ALA A 167 12.87 -21.02 -6.64
N ASP A 168 12.92 -20.13 -5.65
CA ASP A 168 11.89 -19.11 -5.42
C ASP A 168 12.30 -17.82 -6.15
N LEU A 169 11.66 -17.53 -7.28
CA LEU A 169 12.08 -16.48 -8.21
C LEU A 169 10.93 -15.54 -8.54
N VAL A 170 11.24 -14.28 -8.80
CA VAL A 170 10.33 -13.33 -9.44
C VAL A 170 11.06 -12.74 -10.64
N ILE A 171 10.43 -12.80 -11.81
CA ILE A 171 10.92 -12.20 -13.04
C ILE A 171 10.21 -10.87 -13.22
N ILE A 172 10.98 -9.79 -13.17
CA ILE A 172 10.50 -8.41 -13.24
C ILE A 172 11.04 -7.79 -14.54
N ASP A 173 10.17 -7.14 -15.30
CA ASP A 173 10.58 -6.25 -16.39
C ASP A 173 10.94 -4.87 -15.80
N PRO A 174 12.22 -4.47 -15.81
CA PRO A 174 12.66 -3.21 -15.23
C PRO A 174 12.12 -1.98 -15.96
N GLU A 175 11.75 -2.09 -17.24
CA GLU A 175 11.17 -0.98 -18.01
C GLU A 175 9.70 -0.75 -17.66
N GLN A 176 9.02 -1.76 -17.12
CA GLN A 176 7.62 -1.70 -16.70
C GLN A 176 7.45 -1.34 -15.21
N LEU A 177 8.56 -1.03 -14.50
CA LEU A 177 8.52 -0.45 -13.16
C LEU A 177 8.18 1.05 -13.24
N ASP A 178 6.95 1.41 -13.61
CA ASP A 178 6.53 2.80 -13.79
C ASP A 178 5.27 3.18 -12.99
N GLU A 179 4.63 4.29 -13.32
CA GLU A 179 3.42 4.80 -12.66
C GLU A 179 2.24 3.83 -12.64
N ARG A 180 2.19 2.85 -13.54
CA ARG A 180 1.17 1.81 -13.52
C ARG A 180 1.21 0.98 -12.23
N VAL A 181 2.38 0.82 -11.59
CA VAL A 181 2.45 0.11 -10.29
C VAL A 181 1.76 0.88 -9.15
N ASP A 182 1.45 2.16 -9.34
CA ASP A 182 0.68 2.96 -8.37
C ASP A 182 -0.84 2.88 -8.59
N ALA A 183 -1.29 2.25 -9.69
CA ALA A 183 -2.70 2.15 -10.04
C ALA A 183 -3.50 1.34 -9.00
N ILE A 184 -4.67 1.87 -8.64
CA ILE A 184 -5.58 1.26 -7.68
C ILE A 184 -6.65 0.51 -8.46
N HIS A 185 -6.83 -0.77 -8.15
CA HIS A 185 -7.88 -1.60 -8.72
C HIS A 185 -8.79 -2.15 -7.63
N GLU A 186 -10.00 -2.54 -8.01
CA GLU A 186 -10.92 -3.26 -7.13
C GLU A 186 -11.34 -4.58 -7.76
N GLU A 187 -11.40 -5.62 -6.94
CA GLU A 187 -11.90 -6.94 -7.34
C GLU A 187 -12.97 -7.43 -6.36
N ASN A 188 -13.89 -8.25 -6.85
CA ASN A 188 -14.87 -8.93 -6.01
C ASN A 188 -14.21 -10.09 -5.26
N MET A 189 -14.69 -10.36 -4.06
CA MET A 189 -14.33 -11.55 -3.27
C MET A 189 -15.54 -12.48 -3.17
N PRO A 190 -15.67 -13.50 -4.05
CA PRO A 190 -16.81 -14.41 -4.05
C PRO A 190 -17.04 -15.08 -2.68
N ALA A 191 -15.95 -15.49 -2.02
CA ALA A 191 -15.99 -16.11 -0.69
C ALA A 191 -16.56 -15.20 0.41
N PHE A 192 -16.69 -13.90 0.18
CA PHE A 192 -17.24 -12.91 1.11
C PHE A 192 -18.46 -12.20 0.51
N GLY A 193 -19.31 -12.93 -0.22
CA GLY A 193 -20.54 -12.39 -0.80
C GLY A 193 -20.28 -11.29 -1.84
N ASN A 194 -19.22 -11.45 -2.64
CA ASN A 194 -18.77 -10.46 -3.62
C ASN A 194 -18.36 -9.11 -3.02
N TYR A 195 -17.90 -9.08 -1.77
CA TYR A 195 -17.31 -7.88 -1.18
C TYR A 195 -16.18 -7.34 -2.07
N ARG A 196 -16.20 -6.03 -2.36
CA ARG A 196 -15.16 -5.38 -3.16
C ARG A 196 -13.92 -5.11 -2.31
N ARG A 197 -12.77 -5.60 -2.72
CA ARG A 197 -11.46 -5.32 -2.11
C ARG A 197 -10.58 -4.51 -3.04
N LEU A 198 -9.64 -3.75 -2.48
CA LEU A 198 -8.56 -3.13 -3.22
C LEU A 198 -7.50 -4.18 -3.57
N VAL A 199 -6.97 -4.11 -4.79
CA VAL A 199 -5.87 -4.94 -5.26
C VAL A 199 -4.86 -4.10 -6.04
N ARG A 200 -3.67 -4.67 -6.23
CA ARG A 200 -2.62 -4.11 -7.11
C ARG A 200 -2.37 -5.08 -8.23
N ARG A 201 -2.57 -4.63 -9.47
CA ARG A 201 -2.26 -5.39 -10.68
C ARG A 201 -0.91 -4.90 -11.19
N ASN A 202 0.00 -5.82 -11.47
CA ASN A 202 1.36 -5.52 -11.94
C ASN A 202 1.71 -6.50 -13.06
N ASP A 203 0.71 -6.81 -13.89
CA ASP A 203 0.71 -7.98 -14.78
C ASP A 203 1.75 -7.82 -15.90
N GLU A 204 2.03 -6.58 -16.30
CA GLU A 204 3.07 -6.20 -17.27
C GLU A 204 4.45 -6.11 -16.62
N THR A 205 4.51 -5.77 -15.33
CA THR A 205 5.77 -5.62 -14.57
C THR A 205 6.33 -6.95 -14.08
N VAL A 206 5.46 -7.90 -13.72
CA VAL A 206 5.85 -9.22 -13.17
C VAL A 206 5.50 -10.31 -14.16
N ASN A 207 6.48 -10.71 -14.98
CA ASN A 207 6.32 -11.70 -16.04
C ASN A 207 6.02 -13.09 -15.48
N ALA A 208 6.73 -13.48 -14.42
CA ALA A 208 6.57 -14.79 -13.80
C ALA A 208 6.97 -14.80 -12.32
N VAL A 209 6.30 -15.64 -11.54
CA VAL A 209 6.67 -15.98 -10.16
C VAL A 209 6.86 -17.48 -10.08
N PHE A 210 7.99 -17.90 -9.53
CA PHE A 210 8.32 -19.29 -9.28
C PHE A 210 8.32 -19.54 -7.77
N VAL A 211 7.72 -20.65 -7.36
CA VAL A 211 7.80 -21.14 -5.99
C VAL A 211 8.34 -22.56 -6.07
N ASN A 212 9.48 -22.80 -5.43
CA ASN A 212 10.15 -24.10 -5.39
C ASN A 212 10.40 -24.67 -6.81
N GLY A 213 10.83 -23.83 -7.74
CA GLY A 213 11.13 -24.18 -9.14
C GLY A 213 9.91 -24.34 -10.05
N ARG A 214 8.69 -24.16 -9.53
CA ARG A 214 7.45 -24.28 -10.30
C ARG A 214 6.88 -22.90 -10.60
N VAL A 215 6.48 -22.66 -11.85
CA VAL A 215 5.73 -21.46 -12.22
C VAL A 215 4.41 -21.43 -11.45
N ALA A 216 4.25 -20.42 -10.58
CA ALA A 216 3.07 -20.20 -9.76
C ALA A 216 2.15 -19.13 -10.37
N VAL A 217 2.73 -18.07 -10.93
CA VAL A 217 2.04 -16.99 -11.62
C VAL A 217 2.77 -16.72 -12.93
N GLN A 218 2.02 -16.51 -14.01
CA GLN A 218 2.56 -16.11 -15.30
C GLN A 218 1.64 -15.07 -15.92
N ASN A 219 2.20 -13.97 -16.44
CA ASN A 219 1.46 -12.87 -17.08
C ASN A 219 0.27 -12.40 -16.22
N GLY A 220 0.51 -12.15 -14.93
CA GLY A 220 -0.50 -11.67 -13.98
C GLY A 220 -1.57 -12.68 -13.53
N LYS A 221 -1.47 -13.94 -13.94
CA LYS A 221 -2.46 -14.99 -13.61
C LYS A 221 -1.82 -16.18 -12.90
N PRO A 222 -2.40 -16.64 -11.77
CA PRO A 222 -2.01 -17.91 -11.17
C PRO A 222 -2.21 -19.04 -12.18
N VAL A 223 -1.25 -19.95 -12.29
CA VAL A 223 -1.41 -21.13 -13.13
C VAL A 223 -2.44 -22.08 -12.51
N ALA A 224 -3.06 -22.94 -13.31
CA ALA A 224 -4.16 -23.81 -12.86
C ALA A 224 -3.80 -24.73 -11.66
N GLY A 225 -2.52 -25.07 -11.49
CA GLY A 225 -2.04 -25.89 -10.38
C GLY A 225 -1.82 -25.14 -9.06
N MET A 226 -1.71 -23.81 -9.08
CA MET A 226 -1.39 -23.01 -7.89
C MET A 226 -2.54 -23.10 -6.88
N GLY A 227 -2.22 -23.47 -5.64
CA GLY A 227 -3.21 -23.71 -4.57
C GLY A 227 -4.01 -25.02 -4.70
N LYS A 228 -3.73 -25.86 -5.71
CA LYS A 228 -4.41 -27.15 -5.92
C LYS A 228 -3.47 -28.36 -5.94
N LYS A 229 -2.23 -28.18 -6.40
CA LYS A 229 -1.20 -29.22 -6.46
C LYS A 229 -0.15 -28.99 -5.38
N SER A 230 0.45 -30.08 -4.89
CA SER A 230 1.64 -30.04 -4.04
C SER A 230 2.88 -29.57 -4.81
N GLY A 231 3.93 -29.23 -4.08
CA GLY A 231 5.24 -28.87 -4.65
C GLY A 231 5.46 -27.37 -4.89
N TYR A 232 4.47 -26.52 -4.64
CA TYR A 232 4.63 -25.06 -4.57
C TYR A 232 5.16 -24.64 -3.19
N GLY A 233 4.26 -24.23 -2.29
CA GLY A 233 4.63 -23.84 -0.93
C GLY A 233 4.96 -25.03 -0.04
N ARG A 234 5.87 -24.80 0.90
CA ARG A 234 6.18 -25.70 2.02
C ARG A 234 6.36 -24.89 3.29
N PHE A 235 6.16 -25.52 4.45
CA PHE A 235 6.54 -24.94 5.72
C PHE A 235 8.07 -24.70 5.75
N LEU A 236 8.49 -23.54 6.23
CA LEU A 236 9.89 -23.19 6.41
C LEU A 236 10.16 -23.13 7.91
N GLN A 237 10.83 -24.15 8.40
CA GLN A 237 11.33 -24.15 9.75
C GLN A 237 12.49 -23.16 9.84
N ALA A 238 12.53 -22.35 10.91
CA ALA A 238 13.72 -21.56 11.20
C ALA A 238 14.90 -22.51 11.45
N SER A 239 16.04 -22.26 10.81
CA SER A 239 17.28 -22.95 11.09
C SER A 239 17.74 -22.59 12.50
N ASN A 240 18.20 -23.60 13.25
CA ASN A 240 18.78 -23.39 14.57
C ASN A 240 20.22 -22.84 14.51
N SER A 241 20.68 -22.41 13.33
CA SER A 241 22.03 -21.89 13.12
C SER A 241 22.03 -20.40 13.42
N PRO A 242 22.88 -19.91 14.34
CA PRO A 242 22.97 -18.48 14.62
C PRO A 242 23.38 -17.72 13.34
N ALA A 243 22.70 -16.59 13.11
CA ALA A 243 22.96 -15.65 12.02
C ALA A 243 24.34 -14.98 12.15
#